data_AF-A0A7C2XVT0-F1
#
_entry.id   AF-A0A7C2XVT0-F1
#
_cell.length_a   1.000
_cell.length_b   1.000
_cell.length_c   1.000
_cell.angle_alpha   90.00
_cell.angle_beta   90.00
_cell.angle_gamma   90.00
#
_symmetry.space_group_name_H-M   'P 1'
#
loop_
_entity.id
_entity.type
_entity.pdbx_description
1 polymer ?
#
loop_
_entity_poly.entity_id
_entity_poly.type
_entity_poly.pdbx_seq_one_letter_code
_entity_poly.pdbx_strand_id
1 'polypeptide(L)'
;MSGQQFLDVAKKLVSMRTEAALRTAIGRGYYAAFNCSVQFLMDLGFSMSQAASDHEKVYYDLKKLWYWRNGGNCQNFVSFTSSSERG
;
A
#
# COMPACT_ATOMS: atom_id res chain seq x y z
N MET A 1 -11.61 -7.05 3.16
CA MET A 1 -11.92 -5.97 4.12
C MET A 1 -11.42 -4.67 3.54
N SER A 2 -12.18 -3.58 3.63
CA SER A 2 -11.71 -2.26 3.21
C SER A 2 -10.67 -1.71 4.19
N GLY A 3 -9.91 -0.70 3.75
CA GLY A 3 -8.93 -0.03 4.61
C GLY A 3 -9.55 0.53 5.90
N GLN A 4 -10.77 1.08 5.81
CA GLN A 4 -11.51 1.60 6.96
C GLN A 4 -11.82 0.51 7.99
N GLN A 5 -12.25 -0.66 7.54
CA GLN A 5 -12.55 -1.78 8.44
C GLN A 5 -11.30 -2.24 9.22
N PHE A 6 -10.15 -2.29 8.55
CA PHE A 6 -8.88 -2.59 9.20
C PHE A 6 -8.47 -1.51 10.22
N LEU A 7 -8.68 -0.25 9.89
CA LEU A 7 -8.38 0.88 10.78
C LEU A 7 -9.23 0.83 12.05
N ASP A 8 -10.52 0.54 11.93
CA ASP A 8 -11.42 0.45 13.08
C ASP A 8 -11.03 -0.69 14.02
N VAL A 9 -10.59 -1.83 13.47
CA VAL A 9 -10.04 -2.94 14.27
C VAL A 9 -8.73 -2.53 14.94
N ALA A 10 -7.82 -1.87 14.23
CA ALA A 10 -6.56 -1.40 14.81
C ALA A 10 -6.81 -0.43 15.99
N LYS A 11 -7.74 0.52 15.85
CA LYS A 11 -8.12 1.46 16.92
C LYS A 11 -8.67 0.73 18.15
N LYS A 12 -9.54 -0.26 17.95
CA LYS A 12 -10.07 -1.09 19.04
C LYS A 12 -8.95 -1.83 19.77
N LEU A 13 -8.02 -2.45 19.04
CA LEU A 13 -6.89 -3.17 19.62
C LEU A 13 -5.95 -2.25 20.42
N VAL A 14 -5.68 -1.03 19.93
CA VAL A 14 -4.88 -0.04 20.67
C VAL A 14 -5.52 0.32 22.01
N SER A 15 -6.85 0.40 22.07
CA SER A 15 -7.56 0.73 23.32
C SER A 15 -7.42 -0.34 24.40
N MET A 16 -7.12 -1.59 24.05
CA MET A 16 -6.94 -2.70 24.99
C MET A 16 -5.62 -2.63 25.77
N ARG A 17 -4.61 -1.91 25.25
CA ARG A 17 -3.29 -1.68 25.89
C ARG A 17 -2.54 -2.93 26.35
N THR A 18 -2.82 -4.10 25.78
CA THR A 18 -2.03 -5.33 26.01
C THR A 18 -0.98 -5.49 24.92
N GLU A 19 0.15 -6.12 25.24
CA GLU A 19 1.23 -6.35 24.27
C GLU A 19 0.73 -7.12 23.03
N ALA A 20 -0.03 -8.21 23.25
CA ALA A 20 -0.61 -9.01 22.19
C ALA A 20 -1.57 -8.19 21.28
N ALA A 21 -2.39 -7.31 21.88
CA ALA A 21 -3.28 -6.45 21.11
C ALA A 21 -2.50 -5.40 20.32
N LEU A 22 -1.47 -4.79 20.91
CA LEU A 22 -0.63 -3.80 20.23
C LEU A 22 0.14 -4.39 19.05
N ARG A 23 0.73 -5.59 19.21
CA ARG A 23 1.39 -6.30 18.10
C ARG A 23 0.41 -6.59 16.96
N THR A 24 -0.81 -6.99 17.30
CA THR A 24 -1.86 -7.23 16.30
C THR A 24 -2.33 -5.92 15.64
N ALA A 25 -2.42 -4.83 16.41
CA ALA A 25 -2.84 -3.52 15.93
C ALA A 25 -1.92 -2.98 14.84
N ILE A 26 -0.60 -3.20 14.96
CA ILE A 26 0.38 -2.83 13.93
C ILE A 26 0.04 -3.50 12.60
N GLY A 27 -0.19 -4.82 12.60
CA GLY A 27 -0.54 -5.56 11.39
C GLY A 27 -1.85 -5.07 10.77
N ARG A 28 -2.86 -4.76 11.60
CA ARG A 28 -4.14 -4.21 11.12
C ARG A 28 -3.99 -2.79 10.57
N GLY A 29 -3.18 -1.95 11.20
CA GLY A 29 -2.85 -0.61 10.71
C GLY A 29 -2.12 -0.65 9.36
N TYR A 30 -1.17 -1.58 9.20
CA TYR A 30 -0.49 -1.82 7.93
C TYR A 30 -1.47 -2.16 6.81
N TYR A 31 -2.37 -3.14 7.01
CA TYR A 31 -3.37 -3.50 6.01
C TYR A 31 -4.39 -2.40 5.75
N ALA A 32 -4.70 -1.56 6.75
CA ALA A 32 -5.52 -0.36 6.54
C ALA A 32 -4.86 0.60 5.55
N ALA A 33 -3.58 0.92 5.77
CA ALA A 33 -2.80 1.79 4.89
C ALA A 33 -2.65 1.19 3.49
N PHE A 34 -2.33 -0.10 3.38
CA PHE A 34 -2.20 -0.79 2.09
C PHE A 34 -3.49 -0.72 1.27
N ASN A 35 -4.64 -1.09 1.85
CA ASN A 35 -5.91 -1.08 1.11
C ASN A 35 -6.34 0.33 0.72
N CYS A 36 -6.06 1.33 1.57
CA CYS A 36 -6.30 2.74 1.22
C CYS A 36 -5.45 3.17 0.02
N SER A 37 -4.16 2.82 0.03
CA SER A 37 -3.23 3.12 -1.05
C SER A 37 -3.60 2.42 -2.37
N VAL A 38 -4.04 1.16 -2.31
CA VAL A 38 -4.54 0.42 -3.48
C VAL A 38 -5.73 1.15 -4.09
N GLN A 39 -6.74 1.49 -3.27
CA GLN A 39 -7.92 2.21 -3.76
C GLN A 39 -7.54 3.54 -4.39
N PHE A 40 -6.69 4.32 -3.72
CA PHE A 40 -6.21 5.60 -4.25
C PHE A 40 -5.51 5.44 -5.62
N LEU A 41 -4.66 4.43 -5.77
CA LEU A 41 -3.98 4.16 -7.03
C LEU A 41 -4.94 3.69 -8.13
N MET A 42 -5.93 2.86 -7.79
CA MET A 42 -6.98 2.43 -8.71
C MET A 42 -7.84 3.60 -9.17
N ASP A 43 -8.18 4.54 -8.27
CA ASP A 43 -8.94 5.75 -8.59
C ASP A 43 -8.15 6.67 -9.55
N LEU A 44 -6.82 6.60 -9.54
CA LEU A 44 -5.92 7.26 -10.50
C LEU A 44 -5.70 6.48 -11.81
N GLY A 45 -6.34 5.31 -11.96
CA GLY A 45 -6.27 4.48 -13.16
C GLY A 45 -5.13 3.44 -13.19
N PHE A 46 -4.43 3.22 -12.08
CA PHE A 46 -3.43 2.14 -12.01
C PHE A 46 -4.11 0.77 -11.85
N SER A 47 -3.61 -0.23 -12.58
CA SER A 47 -3.99 -1.63 -12.33
C SER A 47 -3.26 -2.16 -11.09
N MET A 48 -4.04 -2.52 -10.06
CA MET A 48 -3.56 -3.02 -8.77
C MET A 48 -4.39 -4.23 -8.35
N SER A 49 -3.74 -5.21 -7.74
CA SER A 49 -4.43 -6.26 -7.00
C SER A 49 -4.46 -5.94 -5.51
N GLN A 50 -5.49 -6.42 -4.81
CA GLN A 50 -5.52 -6.44 -3.34
C GLN A 50 -4.76 -7.64 -2.77
N ALA A 51 -4.11 -8.45 -3.62
CA ALA A 51 -3.29 -9.56 -3.20
C ALA A 51 -2.07 -9.09 -2.39
N ALA A 52 -1.65 -9.90 -1.42
CA ALA A 52 -0.47 -9.63 -0.60
C ALA A 52 0.84 -9.61 -1.42
N SER A 53 0.84 -10.13 -2.64
CA SER A 53 1.98 -10.03 -3.57
C SER A 53 2.30 -8.60 -3.99
N ASP A 54 1.35 -7.68 -3.91
CA ASP A 54 1.45 -6.36 -4.54
C ASP A 54 1.95 -5.26 -3.60
N HIS A 55 2.37 -5.61 -2.38
CA HIS A 55 2.85 -4.64 -1.39
C HIS A 55 4.01 -3.79 -1.92
N GLU A 56 4.99 -4.41 -2.61
CA GLU A 56 6.11 -3.68 -3.20
C GLU A 56 5.66 -2.77 -4.35
N LYS A 57 4.76 -3.27 -5.20
CA LYS A 57 4.22 -2.51 -6.33
C LYS A 57 3.52 -1.24 -5.87
N VAL A 58 2.66 -1.35 -4.85
CA VAL A 58 1.97 -0.20 -4.25
C VAL A 58 2.97 0.83 -3.70
N TYR A 59 4.03 0.37 -3.01
CA TYR A 59 5.08 1.28 -2.53
C TYR A 59 5.78 2.01 -3.69
N TYR A 60 6.20 1.29 -4.74
CA TYR A 60 6.88 1.90 -5.88
C TYR A 60 5.98 2.88 -6.63
N ASP A 61 4.71 2.56 -6.85
CA ASP A 61 3.80 3.43 -7.58
C ASP A 61 3.42 4.68 -6.78
N LEU A 62 3.25 4.59 -5.46
CA LEU A 62 3.13 5.77 -4.59
C LEU A 62 4.39 6.64 -4.61
N LYS A 63 5.56 6.02 -4.55
CA LYS A 63 6.85 6.73 -4.59
C LYS A 63 7.01 7.47 -5.92
N LYS A 64 6.63 6.86 -7.05
CA LYS A 64 6.62 7.52 -8.37
C LYS A 64 5.71 8.75 -8.36
N LEU A 65 4.49 8.64 -7.85
CA LEU A 65 3.55 9.76 -7.77
C LEU A 65 4.11 10.90 -6.91
N TRP A 66 4.76 10.58 -5.80
CA TRP A 66 5.40 11.58 -4.96
C TRP A 66 6.53 12.32 -5.69
N TYR A 67 7.41 11.60 -6.41
CA TYR A 67 8.46 12.26 -7.19
C TYR A 67 7.90 13.14 -8.30
N TRP A 68 6.92 12.63 -9.06
CA TRP A 68 6.26 13.40 -10.12
C TRP A 68 5.68 14.71 -9.58
N ARG A 69 4.97 14.65 -8.44
CA ARG A 69 4.38 15.83 -7.79
C ARG A 69 5.41 16.86 -7.33
N ASN A 70 6.59 16.42 -6.91
CA ASN A 70 7.64 17.29 -6.35
C ASN A 70 8.72 17.68 -7.37
N GLY A 71 8.46 17.53 -8.67
CA GLY A 71 9.40 17.93 -9.73
C GLY A 71 10.61 17.01 -9.90
N GLY A 72 10.55 15.79 -9.34
CA GLY A 72 11.56 14.76 -9.54
C GLY A 72 11.49 14.14 -10.94
N ASN A 73 12.65 13.99 -11.58
CA ASN A 73 12.74 13.40 -12.92
C ASN A 73 12.36 11.91 -12.88
N CYS A 74 11.24 11.54 -13.49
CA CYS A 74 10.66 10.19 -13.44
C CYS A 74 11.37 9.18 -14.37
N GLN A 75 12.41 9.61 -15.11
CA GLN A 75 12.97 8.87 -16.23
C GLN A 75 13.88 7.68 -15.86
N ASN A 76 14.27 7.48 -14.59
CA ASN A 76 15.18 6.40 -14.20
C ASN A 76 14.51 5.07 -13.81
N PHE A 77 13.21 4.86 -14.06
CA PHE A 77 12.49 3.69 -13.52
C PHE A 77 11.81 2.79 -14.55
N VAL A 78 12.02 3.02 -15.85
CA VAL A 78 11.38 2.23 -16.94
C VAL A 78 12.02 0.83 -17.07
N SER A 79 13.15 0.55 -16.42
CA SER A 79 13.95 -0.66 -16.65
C SER A 79 13.38 -1.97 -16.09
N PHE A 80 12.23 -2.00 -15.41
CA PHE A 80 11.77 -3.22 -14.72
C PHE A 80 10.38 -3.74 -15.13
N THR A 81 9.66 -3.04 -16.01
CA THR A 81 8.32 -3.51 -16.45
C THR A 81 8.35 -4.31 -17.75
N SER A 82 9.50 -4.44 -18.41
CA SER A 82 9.66 -5.17 -19.68
C SER A 82 10.24 -6.59 -19.55
N SER A 83 10.46 -7.11 -18.35
CA SER A 83 11.06 -8.45 -18.14
C SER A 83 10.08 -9.54 -17.69
N SER A 84 8.78 -9.25 -17.58
CA SER A 84 7.75 -10.24 -17.19
C SER A 84 6.98 -10.84 -18.39
N GLU A 85 7.32 -10.49 -19.64
CA GLU A 85 6.64 -11.01 -20.85
C GLU A 85 7.51 -11.95 -21.72
N ARG A 86 8.55 -12.56 -21.17
CA ARG A 86 9.23 -13.69 -21.84
C ARG A 86 9.64 -14.76 -20.83
N GLY A 87 8.97 -15.91 -20.90
CA GLY A 87 9.31 -17.13 -20.17
C GLY A 87 8.08 -17.93 -19.82
#